data_AF-A0A8I1WAL7-F1
#
_entry.id   AF-A0A8I1WAL7-F1
#
_cell.length_a   1.000
_cell.length_b   1.000
_cell.length_c   1.000
_cell.angle_alpha   90.00
_cell.angle_beta   90.00
_cell.angle_gamma   90.00
#
_symmetry.space_group_name_H-M   'P 1'
#
loop_
_entity.id
_entity.type
_entity.pdbx_description
1 polymer ?
#
loop_
_entity_poly.entity_id
_entity_poly.type
_entity_poly.pdbx_seq_one_letter_code
_entity_poly.pdbx_strand_id
1 'polypeptide(L)'
;MKLNQFLKSDEEVVKRKSDSVESLAELLLDSLEEGDYEEALDILGSIKANIEDLKRISNKGRLYDAAIRLKQRGIDLSVVRRSLG
;
A
#
# COMPACT_ATOMS: atom_id res chain seq x y z
N MET A 1 -3.57 -7.32 8.84
CA MET A 1 -4.12 -5.93 8.89
C MET A 1 -5.64 -5.99 8.95
N LYS A 2 -6.34 -5.10 9.66
CA LYS A 2 -7.82 -5.10 9.70
C LYS A 2 -8.37 -4.46 8.42
N LEU A 3 -9.05 -5.26 7.60
CA LEU A 3 -9.63 -4.87 6.30
C LEU A 3 -10.62 -3.68 6.37
N ASN A 4 -11.21 -3.44 7.54
CA ASN A 4 -12.24 -2.40 7.76
C ASN A 4 -11.74 -0.95 7.61
N GLN A 5 -10.45 -0.72 7.31
CA GLN A 5 -9.90 0.61 7.04
C GLN A 5 -9.82 0.95 5.54
N PHE A 6 -10.20 0.04 4.65
CA PHE A 6 -10.13 0.27 3.21
C PHE A 6 -11.47 0.73 2.65
N LEU A 7 -11.44 1.64 1.67
CA LEU A 7 -12.61 1.89 0.82
C LEU A 7 -12.88 0.59 0.04
N LYS A 8 -14.14 0.25 -0.26
CA LYS A 8 -14.47 -0.98 -1.03
C LYS A 8 -13.69 -1.09 -2.36
N SER A 9 -13.37 0.04 -2.98
CA SER A 9 -12.55 0.12 -4.20
C SER A 9 -11.08 -0.22 -3.99
N ASP A 10 -10.58 -0.09 -2.77
CA ASP A 10 -9.18 -0.37 -2.42
C ASP A 10 -8.98 -1.84 -2.00
N GLU A 11 -10.04 -2.56 -1.63
CA GLU A 11 -9.96 -3.94 -1.12
C GLU A 11 -9.37 -4.91 -2.16
N GLU A 12 -9.81 -4.83 -3.42
CA GLU A 12 -9.27 -5.64 -4.51
C GLU A 12 -7.80 -5.31 -4.82
N VAL A 13 -7.42 -4.03 -4.71
CA VAL A 13 -6.04 -3.58 -4.93
C VAL A 13 -5.14 -4.08 -3.82
N VAL A 14 -5.60 -3.99 -2.57
CA VAL A 14 -4.89 -4.50 -1.39
C VAL A 14 -4.68 -5.99 -1.52
N LYS A 15 -5.74 -6.76 -1.84
CA LYS A 15 -5.63 -8.21 -2.02
C LYS A 15 -4.61 -8.56 -3.09
N ARG A 16 -4.75 -8.00 -4.29
CA ARG A 16 -3.83 -8.29 -5.41
C ARG A 16 -2.36 -7.97 -5.10
N LYS A 17 -2.11 -6.86 -4.38
CA LYS A 17 -0.75 -6.46 -3.99
C LYS A 17 -0.18 -7.32 -2.86
N SER A 18 -1.00 -7.73 -1.90
CA SER A 18 -0.60 -8.68 -0.86
C SER A 18 -0.24 -10.03 -1.47
N ASP A 19 -1.11 -10.57 -2.32
CA ASP A 19 -0.88 -11.84 -3.02
C ASP A 19 0.42 -11.76 -3.85
N SER A 20 0.65 -10.64 -4.56
CA SER A 20 1.88 -10.41 -5.31
C SER A 20 3.13 -10.34 -4.43
N VAL A 21 3.07 -9.76 -3.23
CA VAL A 21 4.21 -9.73 -2.30
C VAL A 21 4.53 -11.13 -1.79
N GLU A 22 3.51 -11.93 -1.47
CA GLU A 22 3.69 -13.32 -1.03
C GLU A 22 4.37 -14.17 -2.11
N SER A 23 3.87 -14.12 -3.36
CA SER A 23 4.49 -14.87 -4.46
C SER A 23 5.92 -14.40 -4.79
N LEU A 24 6.18 -13.09 -4.73
CA LEU A 24 7.53 -12.56 -4.97
C LEU A 24 8.50 -12.92 -3.83
N ALA A 25 8.02 -13.09 -2.60
CA ALA A 25 8.86 -13.48 -1.48
C ALA A 25 9.40 -14.92 -1.63
N GLU A 26 8.59 -15.82 -2.21
CA GLU A 26 9.04 -17.18 -2.56
C GLU A 26 10.14 -17.12 -3.63
N LEU A 27 9.93 -16.38 -4.72
CA LEU A 27 10.94 -16.21 -5.77
C LEU A 27 12.24 -15.56 -5.26
N LEU A 28 12.13 -14.60 -4.35
CA LEU A 28 13.30 -13.99 -3.72
C LEU A 28 14.14 -15.01 -2.97
N LEU A 29 13.50 -15.95 -2.24
CA LEU A 29 14.21 -17.00 -1.52
C LEU A 29 14.93 -17.93 -2.51
N ASP A 30 14.25 -18.33 -3.58
CA ASP A 30 14.84 -19.17 -4.62
C ASP A 30 16.08 -18.51 -5.24
N SER A 31 16.00 -17.23 -5.65
CA SER A 31 17.14 -16.49 -6.20
C SER A 31 18.30 -16.37 -5.21
N LEU A 32 18.02 -16.20 -3.91
CA LEU A 32 19.04 -16.14 -2.87
C LEU A 32 19.73 -17.50 -2.65
N GLU A 33 18.99 -18.60 -2.74
CA GLU A 33 19.53 -19.97 -2.63
C GLU A 33 20.41 -20.32 -3.84
N GLU A 34 20.03 -19.87 -5.04
CA GLU A 34 20.78 -20.06 -6.27
C GLU A 34 21.99 -19.11 -6.41
N GLY A 35 22.09 -18.11 -5.54
CA GLY A 35 23.14 -17.09 -5.58
C GLY A 35 22.96 -16.06 -6.70
N ASP A 36 21.76 -15.97 -7.28
CA ASP A 36 21.39 -14.96 -8.26
C ASP A 36 20.99 -13.66 -7.55
N TYR A 37 22.00 -12.91 -7.13
CA TYR A 37 21.78 -11.66 -6.37
C TYR A 37 21.24 -10.51 -7.22
N GLU A 38 21.40 -10.56 -8.55
CA GLU A 38 20.86 -9.52 -9.43
C GLU A 38 19.33 -9.67 -9.54
N GLU A 39 18.85 -10.88 -9.82
CA GLU A 39 17.42 -11.17 -9.82
C GLU A 39 16.81 -10.92 -8.43
N ALA A 40 17.51 -11.31 -7.35
CA ALA A 40 17.07 -11.03 -5.99
C ALA A 40 16.87 -9.53 -5.72
N LEU A 41 17.75 -8.66 -6.25
CA LEU A 41 17.62 -7.20 -6.11
C LEU A 41 16.39 -6.66 -6.86
N ASP A 42 16.14 -7.15 -8.07
CA ASP A 42 14.99 -6.74 -8.88
C ASP A 42 13.66 -7.16 -8.22
N ILE A 43 13.59 -8.39 -7.71
CA ILE A 43 12.44 -8.88 -6.96
C ILE A 43 12.21 -8.03 -5.70
N LEU A 44 13.27 -7.74 -4.95
CA LEU A 44 13.20 -6.92 -3.74
C LEU A 44 12.68 -5.50 -4.05
N GLY A 45 13.09 -4.92 -5.18
CA GLY A 45 12.59 -3.64 -5.67
C GLY A 45 11.07 -3.67 -5.90
N SER A 46 10.56 -4.74 -6.50
CA SER A 46 9.13 -4.94 -6.75
C SER A 46 8.33 -5.13 -5.47
N ILE A 47 8.84 -5.94 -4.52
CA ILE A 47 8.24 -6.13 -3.19
C ILE A 47 8.14 -4.79 -2.47
N LYS A 48 9.23 -4.01 -2.44
CA LYS A 48 9.27 -2.70 -1.80
C LYS A 48 8.19 -1.77 -2.37
N ALA A 49 8.06 -1.69 -3.70
CA ALA A 49 7.06 -0.85 -4.35
C ALA A 49 5.63 -1.24 -3.95
N ASN A 50 5.31 -2.54 -3.90
CA ASN A 50 4.00 -3.02 -3.46
C ASN A 50 3.73 -2.72 -1.98
N ILE A 51 4.71 -2.87 -1.10
CA ILE A 51 4.58 -2.52 0.33
C ILE A 51 4.35 -1.02 0.51
N GLU A 52 5.06 -0.16 -0.24
CA GLU A 52 4.85 1.28 -0.19
C GLU A 52 3.44 1.69 -0.62
N ASP A 53 2.89 1.03 -1.64
CA ASP A 53 1.50 1.22 -2.06
C ASP A 53 0.51 0.79 -0.99
N LEU A 54 0.69 -0.39 -0.39
CA LEU A 54 -0.15 -0.87 0.70
C LEU A 54 -0.13 0.09 1.89
N LYS A 55 1.04 0.64 2.24
CA LYS A 55 1.19 1.67 3.27
C LYS A 55 0.44 2.97 2.91
N ARG A 56 0.52 3.42 1.65
CA ARG A 56 -0.22 4.59 1.16
C ARG A 56 -1.73 4.38 1.27
N ILE A 57 -2.24 3.22 0.86
CA ILE A 57 -3.66 2.89 0.94
C ILE A 57 -4.12 2.84 2.41
N SER A 58 -3.37 2.20 3.30
CA SER A 58 -3.69 2.17 4.74
C SER A 58 -3.75 3.57 5.36
N ASN A 59 -2.87 4.48 4.94
CA ASN A 59 -2.92 5.87 5.39
C ASN A 59 -4.14 6.64 4.89
N LYS A 60 -4.67 6.34 3.69
CA LYS A 60 -5.91 6.97 3.19
C LYS A 60 -7.11 6.67 4.09
N GLY A 61 -7.25 5.44 4.57
CA GLY A 61 -8.31 5.05 5.50
C GLY A 61 -8.30 5.89 6.79
N ARG A 62 -7.11 6.06 7.38
CA ARG A 62 -6.92 6.91 8.57
C ARG A 62 -7.29 8.37 8.32
N LEU A 63 -6.98 8.88 7.12
CA LEU A 63 -7.29 10.24 6.72
C LEU A 63 -8.81 10.44 6.55
N TYR A 64 -9.48 9.45 5.97
CA TYR A 64 -10.93 9.44 5.84
C TYR A 64 -11.64 9.43 7.20
N ASP A 65 -11.21 8.57 8.12
CA ASP A 65 -11.74 8.51 9.50
C ASP A 65 -11.53 9.83 10.26
N ALA A 66 -10.39 10.49 10.04
CA ALA A 66 -10.13 11.81 10.62
C ALA A 66 -11.07 12.88 10.02
N ALA A 67 -11.25 12.88 8.70
CA ALA A 67 -12.15 13.81 8.00
C ALA A 67 -13.61 13.68 8.48
N ILE A 68 -14.13 12.46 8.64
CA ILE A 68 -15.48 12.23 9.18
C ILE A 68 -15.62 12.83 10.58
N ARG A 69 -14.66 12.58 11.48
CA ARG A 69 -14.70 13.10 12.86
C ARG A 69 -14.66 14.62 12.93
N LEU A 70 -13.89 15.27 12.05
CA LEU A 70 -13.83 16.73 11.98
C LEU A 70 -15.14 17.31 11.42
N LYS A 71 -15.72 16.70 10.38
CA LYS A 71 -17.01 17.10 9.82
C LYS A 71 -18.14 16.99 10.85
N GLN A 72 -18.17 15.92 11.66
CA GLN A 72 -19.14 15.74 12.76
C GLN A 72 -19.04 16.83 13.84
N ARG A 73 -17.90 17.51 13.94
CA ARG A 73 -17.68 18.65 14.85
C ARG A 73 -18.00 20.01 14.23
N GLY A 74 -18.53 20.03 13.01
CA GLY A 74 -18.84 21.27 12.28
C GLY A 74 -17.62 22.00 11.72
N ILE A 75 -16.47 21.33 11.63
CA ILE A 75 -15.24 21.90 11.05
C ILE A 75 -15.32 21.77 9.53
N ASP A 76 -15.14 22.87 8.83
CA ASP A 76 -15.09 22.89 7.37
C ASP A 76 -13.77 22.29 6.86
N LEU A 77 -13.86 21.45 5.83
CA LEU A 77 -12.73 20.69 5.30
C LEU A 77 -12.65 20.89 3.79
N SER A 78 -11.46 21.21 3.30
CA SER A 78 -11.16 21.28 1.87
C SER A 78 -10.00 20.35 1.50
N VAL A 79 -10.05 19.79 0.29
CA VAL A 79 -8.95 18.97 -0.23
C VAL A 79 -7.89 19.90 -0.80
N VAL A 80 -6.71 19.91 -0.18
CA VAL A 80 -5.55 20.62 -0.74
C VAL A 80 -4.94 19.76 -1.83
N ARG A 81 -5.05 20.20 -3.09
CA ARG A 81 -4.26 19.66 -4.19
C ARG A 81 -2.94 20.42 -4.24
N ARG A 82 -1.81 19.72 -4.16
CA ARG A 82 -0.54 20.32 -4.59
C ARG A 82 -0.64 20.56 -6.09
N SER A 83 -0.46 21.80 -6.52
CA SER A 83 -0.16 22.09 -7.91
C SER A 83 1.11 21.33 -8.28
N LEU A 84 1.05 20.49 -9.31
CA LEU A 84 2.24 19.99 -9.97
C LEU A 84 2.88 21.23 -10.62
N GLY A 85 3.97 21.70 -10.02
CA GLY A 85 4.86 22.68 -10.64
C GLY A 85 5.70 22.02 -11.72
#